data_AF-A0A072P6T8-F1
#
_entry.id   AF-A0A072P6T8-F1
#
_cell.length_a   1.000
_cell.length_b   1.000
_cell.length_c   1.000
_cell.angle_alpha   90.00
_cell.angle_beta   90.00
_cell.angle_gamma   90.00
#
_symmetry.space_group_name_H-M   'P 1'
#
loop_
_entity.id
_entity.type
_entity.pdbx_description
1 polymer ?
#
loop_
_entity_poly.entity_id
_entity_poly.type
_entity_poly.pdbx_seq_one_letter_code
_entity_poly.pdbx_strand_id
1 'polypeptide(L)' 'CLYDAKGIGPNPWKTVTLFEELNVSYETYFLNFGAGRNGVEGEEFKKNNLAGRVSLICDPAIGISLSESNTIA' A
#
# COMPACT_ATOMS: atom_id res chain seq x y z
N CYS A 1 1.99 -8.72 0.42
CA CYS A 1 0.99 -7.84 1.08
C CYS A 1 0.83 -6.55 0.29
N LEU A 2 -0.39 -6.02 0.23
CA LEU A 2 -0.73 -4.70 -0.30
C LEU A 2 -1.45 -3.88 0.78
N TYR A 3 -0.86 -2.79 1.24
CA TYR A 3 -1.52 -1.82 2.11
C TYR A 3 -2.15 -0.71 1.27
N ASP A 4 -3.44 -0.52 1.46
CA ASP A 4 -4.27 0.31 0.59
C ASP A 4 -5.30 1.09 1.42
N ALA A 5 -5.71 2.29 0.99
CA ALA A 5 -6.83 3.02 1.58
C ALA A 5 -8.06 2.89 0.66
N LYS A 6 -9.05 2.09 1.09
CA LYS A 6 -10.21 1.72 0.26
C LYS A 6 -10.89 2.94 -0.37
N GLY A 7 -10.80 3.07 -1.68
CA GLY A 7 -11.53 4.08 -2.46
C GLY A 7 -11.06 5.52 -2.29
N ILE A 8 -9.89 5.76 -1.68
CA ILE A 8 -9.36 7.12 -1.47
C ILE A 8 -8.25 7.43 -2.47
N GLY A 9 -8.60 8.25 -3.46
CA GLY A 9 -7.65 8.78 -4.44
C GLY A 9 -7.21 7.77 -5.52
N PRO A 10 -6.45 8.23 -6.53
CA PRO A 10 -6.09 7.40 -7.68
C PRO A 10 -4.90 6.47 -7.45
N ASN A 11 -4.03 6.76 -6.49
CA ASN A 11 -2.77 6.03 -6.32
C ASN A 11 -2.96 4.55 -5.96
N PRO A 12 -3.88 4.16 -5.06
CA PRO A 12 -4.01 2.75 -4.74
C PRO A 12 -4.57 1.92 -5.90
N TRP A 13 -5.49 2.50 -6.68
CA TRP A 13 -6.01 1.87 -7.90
C TRP A 13 -4.94 1.59 -8.94
N LYS A 14 -3.86 2.38 -9.01
CA LYS A 14 -2.74 2.08 -9.94
C LYS A 14 -2.09 0.75 -9.60
N THR A 15 -1.80 0.51 -8.32
CA THR A 15 -1.15 -0.73 -7.87
C THR A 15 -2.08 -1.93 -8.05
N VAL A 16 -3.36 -1.79 -7.69
CA VAL A 16 -4.37 -2.83 -7.91
C VAL A 16 -4.47 -3.18 -9.40
N THR A 17 -4.63 -2.19 -10.28
CA THR A 17 -4.76 -2.40 -11.73
C THR A 17 -3.56 -3.16 -12.28
N LEU A 18 -2.33 -2.75 -11.91
CA LEU A 18 -1.11 -3.42 -12.34
C LEU A 18 -1.07 -4.90 -11.89
N PHE A 19 -1.42 -5.18 -10.64
CA PHE A 19 -1.39 -6.55 -10.11
C PHE A 19 -2.43 -7.44 -10.78
N GLU A 20 -3.63 -6.92 -11.04
CA GLU A 20 -4.66 -7.62 -11.80
C GLU A 20 -4.22 -7.88 -13.25
N GLU A 21 -3.65 -6.89 -13.95
CA GLU A 21 -3.16 -7.02 -15.33
C GLU A 21 -2.02 -8.05 -15.45
N LEU A 22 -1.14 -8.11 -14.45
CA LEU A 22 -0.03 -9.06 -14.39
C LEU A 22 -0.42 -10.40 -13.76
N ASN A 23 -1.66 -10.57 -13.32
CA ASN A 23 -2.15 -11.75 -12.61
C ASN A 23 -1.30 -12.12 -11.37
N VAL A 24 -0.81 -11.11 -10.67
CA VAL A 24 -0.05 -11.25 -9.42
C VAL A 24 -1.04 -11.40 -8.28
N SER A 25 -0.96 -12.48 -7.52
CA SER A 25 -1.81 -12.67 -6.34
C SER A 25 -1.37 -11.77 -5.19
N TYR A 26 -2.32 -11.12 -4.50
CA TYR A 26 -2.03 -10.25 -3.36
C TYR A 26 -3.12 -10.35 -2.28
N GLU A 27 -2.72 -10.07 -1.04
CA GLU A 27 -3.63 -9.85 0.09
C GLU A 27 -3.65 -8.37 0.42
N THR A 28 -4.85 -7.79 0.55
CA THR A 28 -5.03 -6.36 0.80
C THR A 28 -5.34 -6.08 2.27
N TYR A 29 -4.56 -5.19 2.87
CA TYR A 29 -4.77 -4.63 4.20
C TYR A 29 -5.31 -3.21 4.05
N PHE A 30 -6.59 -3.04 4.35
CA PHE A 30 -7.23 -1.73 4.24
C PHE A 30 -6.88 -0.83 5.43
N LEU A 31 -6.45 0.40 5.12
CA LEU A 31 -6.09 1.46 6.04
C LEU A 31 -7.07 2.63 5.93
N ASN A 32 -7.12 3.43 6.98
CA ASN A 32 -7.89 4.66 7.04
C ASN A 32 -7.01 5.87 6.66
N PHE A 33 -7.64 6.93 6.18
CA PHE A 33 -6.94 8.21 5.98
C PHE A 33 -6.71 8.94 7.30
N GLY A 34 -5.62 9.70 7.41
CA GLY A 34 -5.26 10.47 8.60
C GLY A 34 -4.59 9.65 9.71
N ALA A 35 -4.52 10.22 10.92
CA ALA A 35 -3.83 9.66 12.08
C ALA A 35 -4.72 8.83 13.02
N GLY A 36 -5.95 8.53 12.62
CA GLY A 36 -6.89 7.72 13.41
C GLY A 36 -6.43 6.26 13.57
N ARG A 37 -7.25 5.44 14.22
CA ARG A 37 -6.98 3.99 14.34
C ARG A 37 -6.82 3.39 12.94
N ASN A 38 -5.74 2.62 12.75
CA ASN A 38 -5.39 2.02 11.45
C ASN A 38 -5.18 3.08 10.34
N GLY A 39 -4.77 4.29 10.73
CA GLY A 39 -4.57 5.43 9.84
C GLY A 39 -3.17 5.46 9.23
N VAL A 40 -3.06 5.86 7.97
CA VAL A 40 -1.78 5.98 7.24
C VAL A 40 -0.84 7.02 7.85
N GLU A 41 -1.34 8.01 8.60
CA GLU A 41 -0.47 8.99 9.26
C GLU A 41 -0.10 8.62 10.70
N GLY A 42 -0.63 7.50 11.21
CA GLY A 42 -0.37 6.99 12.54
C GLY A 42 1.02 6.37 12.69
N GLU A 43 1.55 6.41 13.93
CA GLU A 43 2.88 5.90 14.27
C GLU A 43 3.06 4.40 13.94
N GLU A 44 2.00 3.61 14.02
CA GLU A 44 2.04 2.18 13.70
C GLU A 44 2.35 1.94 12.22
N PHE A 45 1.65 2.62 11.31
CA PHE A 45 1.90 2.50 9.87
C PHE A 45 3.21 3.16 9.46
N LYS A 46 3.56 4.30 10.07
CA LYS A 46 4.81 5.01 9.76
C LYS A 46 6.08 4.21 10.04
N LYS A 47 6.04 3.22 10.95
CA LYS A 47 7.14 2.26 11.12
C LYS A 47 7.45 1.47 9.86
N ASN A 48 6.45 1.23 9.01
CA ASN A 48 6.58 0.49 7.76
C ASN A 48 6.74 1.43 6.54
N ASN A 49 6.07 2.59 6.55
CA ASN A 49 6.23 3.62 5.54
C ASN A 49 6.30 5.01 6.17
N LEU A 50 7.51 5.56 6.29
CA LEU A 50 7.77 6.88 6.88
C LEU A 50 7.00 8.02 6.19
N ALA A 51 6.65 7.87 4.90
CA ALA A 51 5.86 8.87 4.17
C ALA A 51 4.41 8.97 4.68
N GLY A 52 3.91 7.93 5.36
CA GLY A 52 2.54 7.88 5.85
C GLY A 52 1.50 7.88 4.72
N ARG A 53 1.81 7.24 3.59
CA ARG A 53 1.00 7.19 2.38
C ARG A 53 0.83 5.76 1.88
N VAL A 54 -0.16 5.56 1.01
CA VAL A 54 -0.38 4.33 0.26
C VAL A 54 -0.13 4.59 -1.24
N SER A 55 0.22 3.59 -2.04
CA SER A 55 0.37 2.16 -1.71
C SER A 55 1.70 1.82 -1.02
N LEU A 56 1.67 0.77 -0.19
CA LEU A 56 2.86 0.06 0.29
C LEU A 56 2.68 -1.41 -0.03
N ILE A 57 3.62 -2.00 -0.76
CA ILE A 57 3.65 -3.45 -1.02
C ILE A 57 4.78 -4.11 -0.25
N CYS A 58 4.61 -5.40 0.01
CA CYS A 58 5.66 -6.24 0.54
C CYS A 58 5.65 -7.58 -0.20
N ASP A 59 6.76 -7.86 -0.85
CA ASP A 59 6.98 -9.08 -1.63
C ASP A 59 7.71 -10.13 -0.78
N PRO A 60 7.02 -11.20 -0.36
CA PRO A 60 7.63 -12.24 0.47
C PRO A 60 8.62 -13.12 -0.32
N ALA A 61 8.56 -13.15 -1.65
CA ALA A 61 9.46 -13.98 -2.45
C ALA A 61 10.91 -13.46 -2.42
N ILE A 62 11.08 -12.14 -2.31
CA ILE A 62 12.40 -11.47 -2.28
C ILE A 62 12.66 -10.71 -0.99
N GLY A 63 11.68 -10.61 -0.08
CA GLY A 63 11.83 -9.98 1.23
C GLY A 63 11.95 -8.45 1.17
N ILE A 64 11.33 -7.81 0.17
CA ILE A 64 11.41 -6.35 -0.04
C ILE A 64 10.05 -5.70 0.24
N SER A 65 10.09 -4.49 0.81
CA SER A 65 8.94 -3.59 0.89
C SER A 65 9.16 -2.36 0.02
N LEU A 66 8.16 -1.99 -0.78
CA LEU A 66 8.21 -0.84 -1.70
C LEU A 66 7.02 0.06 -1.45
N SER A 67 7.27 1.37 -1.45
CA SER A 67 6.24 2.41 -1.36
C SER A 67 6.38 3.35 -2.56
N GLU A 68 5.42 4.27 -2.72
CA GLU A 68 5.24 5.15 -3.89
C GLU A 68 4.76 4.41 -5.14
N SER A 69 3.59 4.78 -5.64
CA SER A 69 2.92 4.05 -6.73
C SER A 69 3.73 3.97 -8.02
N ASN A 70 4.58 4.97 -8.30
CA ASN A 70 5.42 5.00 -9.50
C ASN A 70 6.70 4.17 -9.37
N THR A 71 7.12 3.83 -8.15
CA THR A 71 8.24 2.90 -7.93
C THR A 71 7.76 1.45 -7.96
N ILE A 72 6.48 1.25 -7.61
CA ILE A 72 5.83 -0.07 -7.65
C ILE A 72 5.50 -0.50 -9.09
N ALA A 73 5.14 0.45 -9.96
CA ALA A 73 4.89 0.22 -11.38
C ALA A 73 6.18 0.27 -12.20
#